data_AF-A0A7S2LEU8-F1
#
_entry.id   AF-A0A7S2LEU8-F1
#
_cell.length_a   1.000
_cell.length_b   1.000
_cell.length_c   1.000
_cell.angle_alpha   90.00
_cell.angle_beta   90.00
_cell.angle_gamma   90.00
#
_symmetry.space_group_name_H-M   'P 1'
#
loop_
_entity.id
_entity.type
_entity.pdbx_description
1 polymer ?
#
loop_
_entity_poly.entity_id
_entity_poly.type
_entity_poly.pdbx_seq_one_letter_code
_entity_poly.pdbx_strand_id
1 'polypeptide(L)'
;AMTNGFACAITPTFDWQVGQGLSYFHQTSRLKDFNVESHTREGRNKIVSAEEVAKQNQQFDSIHKNLGAYADYLGLKLPQPYCPVCYGGIFAAKVSQIRKQSLQTWDKLVNSLSRADNLKEGHFAERLWASLLVKPLTKEIAGILETRKKTVRCKARLKNYCGILALT
;
A
#
# COMPACT_ATOMS: atom_id res chain seq x y z
N ALA A 1 17.93 -16.87 0.21
CA ALA A 1 18.34 -15.54 0.70
C ALA A 1 17.45 -14.47 0.06
N MET A 2 16.98 -13.46 0.80
CA MET A 2 16.24 -12.30 0.25
C MET A 2 17.15 -11.52 -0.72
N THR A 3 17.10 -11.84 -2.02
CA THR A 3 17.96 -11.24 -3.06
C THR A 3 17.75 -9.72 -3.16
N ASN A 4 16.50 -9.27 -2.96
CA ASN A 4 16.09 -7.87 -3.06
C ASN A 4 16.08 -7.12 -1.72
N GLY A 5 16.49 -7.77 -0.63
CA GLY A 5 16.62 -7.15 0.69
C GLY A 5 15.30 -6.86 1.43
N PHE A 6 14.19 -7.36 0.91
CA PHE A 6 12.85 -7.23 1.49
C PHE A 6 12.03 -8.49 1.15
N ALA A 7 11.12 -8.88 2.05
CA ALA A 7 10.14 -9.94 1.84
C ALA A 7 8.82 -9.60 2.54
N CYS A 8 7.70 -9.84 1.86
CA CYS A 8 6.35 -9.69 2.42
C CYS A 8 5.87 -11.05 2.94
N ALA A 9 5.28 -11.11 4.13
CA ALA A 9 4.77 -12.37 4.68
C ALA A 9 3.53 -12.86 3.92
N ILE A 10 2.69 -11.93 3.45
CA ILE A 10 1.54 -12.28 2.63
C ILE A 10 2.01 -12.55 1.20
N THR A 11 1.87 -13.81 0.81
CA THR A 11 1.99 -14.22 -0.59
C THR A 11 0.71 -13.82 -1.32
N PRO A 12 0.79 -13.18 -2.51
CA PRO A 12 -0.33 -12.98 -3.40
C PRO A 12 -0.91 -14.34 -3.81
N THR A 13 -1.88 -14.83 -3.06
CA THR A 13 -2.65 -16.02 -3.42
C THR A 13 -3.89 -15.61 -4.23
N PHE A 14 -4.48 -16.59 -4.91
CA PHE A 14 -5.81 -16.42 -5.48
C PHE A 14 -6.79 -16.15 -4.33
N ASP A 15 -7.32 -14.94 -4.27
CA ASP A 15 -8.37 -14.62 -3.32
C ASP A 15 -9.72 -14.96 -3.97
N TRP A 16 -10.40 -15.95 -3.39
CA TRP A 16 -11.68 -16.47 -3.87
C TRP A 16 -12.81 -15.43 -3.81
N GLN A 17 -12.70 -14.42 -2.95
CA GLN A 17 -13.67 -13.33 -2.86
C GLN A 17 -13.49 -12.32 -4.00
N VAL A 18 -12.26 -12.18 -4.52
CA VAL A 18 -11.93 -11.25 -5.62
C VAL A 18 -11.87 -11.93 -6.99
N GLY A 19 -11.74 -13.26 -7.02
CA GLY A 19 -11.64 -14.08 -8.24
C GLY A 19 -10.42 -13.74 -9.10
N GLN A 20 -9.39 -13.15 -8.49
CA GLN A 20 -8.21 -12.59 -9.17
C GLN A 20 -6.97 -12.76 -8.27
N GLY A 21 -5.80 -12.98 -8.88
CA GLY A 21 -4.53 -13.02 -8.16
C GLY A 21 -4.03 -11.61 -7.84
N LEU A 22 -3.63 -11.38 -6.60
CA LEU A 22 -2.82 -10.21 -6.23
C LEU A 22 -1.43 -10.30 -6.91
N SER A 23 -0.64 -9.23 -6.90
CA SER A 23 0.72 -9.24 -7.49
C SER A 23 1.70 -8.44 -6.66
N TYR A 24 2.97 -8.85 -6.72
CA TYR A 24 4.09 -8.18 -6.09
C TYR A 24 4.48 -6.85 -6.75
N PHE A 25 3.95 -6.55 -7.94
CA PHE A 25 4.29 -5.34 -8.71
C PHE A 25 3.06 -4.65 -9.28
N HIS A 26 3.05 -3.33 -9.23
CA HIS A 26 2.00 -2.48 -9.78
C HIS A 26 2.60 -1.48 -10.75
N GLN A 27 1.85 -1.07 -11.78
CA GLN A 27 2.11 0.16 -12.50
C GLN A 27 2.05 1.33 -11.53
N THR A 28 3.09 2.15 -11.51
CA THR A 28 3.23 3.18 -10.48
C THR A 28 2.18 4.28 -10.63
N SER A 29 1.87 4.71 -11.85
CA SER A 29 0.75 5.63 -12.11
C SER A 29 -0.57 5.06 -11.57
N ARG A 30 -0.79 3.77 -11.84
CA ARG A 30 -1.79 2.87 -11.26
C ARG A 30 -1.99 3.04 -9.76
N LEU A 31 -0.91 2.73 -9.08
CA LEU A 31 -0.84 2.61 -7.64
C LEU A 31 -1.10 3.95 -6.94
N LYS A 32 -0.67 5.07 -7.55
CA LYS A 32 -0.88 6.41 -7.00
C LYS A 32 -2.35 6.78 -6.84
N ASP A 33 -3.22 6.24 -7.70
CA ASP A 33 -4.66 6.51 -7.64
C ASP A 33 -5.39 5.68 -6.57
N PHE A 34 -4.70 4.75 -5.89
CA PHE A 34 -5.28 3.94 -4.82
C PHE A 34 -5.88 4.83 -3.72
N ASN A 35 -7.15 4.60 -3.41
CA ASN A 35 -7.86 5.25 -2.30
C ASN A 35 -8.81 4.24 -1.65
N VAL A 36 -9.08 4.37 -0.37
CA VAL A 36 -10.07 3.54 0.35
C VAL A 36 -11.34 4.36 0.54
N GLU A 37 -12.40 4.04 -0.22
CA GLU A 37 -13.64 4.82 -0.22
C GLU A 37 -14.40 4.78 1.13
N SER A 38 -14.31 3.69 1.90
CA SER A 38 -14.83 3.63 3.28
C SER A 38 -14.26 2.44 4.06
N HIS A 39 -14.12 2.60 5.39
CA HIS A 39 -13.78 1.53 6.34
C HIS A 39 -14.95 1.43 7.31
N THR A 40 -15.67 0.33 7.29
CA THR A 40 -16.54 -0.04 8.41
C THR A 40 -15.68 -0.83 9.39
N ARG A 41 -15.51 -0.30 10.61
CA ARG A 41 -14.80 -1.01 11.67
C ARG A 41 -15.64 -2.21 12.10
N GLU A 42 -15.26 -3.43 11.73
CA GLU A 42 -15.81 -4.62 12.38
C GLU A 42 -15.21 -4.70 13.80
N GLY A 43 -16.03 -4.40 14.81
CA GLY A 43 -15.64 -4.54 16.22
C GLY A 43 -15.73 -3.24 17.03
N ARG A 44 -16.95 -2.97 17.53
CA ARG A 44 -17.35 -3.14 18.93
C ARG A 44 -18.84 -2.78 18.97
N ASN A 45 -19.69 -3.68 19.48
CA ASN A 45 -21.09 -3.40 19.86
C ASN A 45 -21.15 -2.40 21.03
N LYS A 46 -20.53 -1.23 20.90
CA LYS A 46 -20.80 -0.08 21.77
C LYS A 46 -21.80 0.76 21.02
N ILE A 47 -22.96 0.97 21.64
CA ILE A 47 -23.87 2.04 21.24
C ILE A 47 -23.09 3.34 21.50
N VAL A 48 -22.51 3.91 20.44
CA VAL A 48 -21.89 5.24 20.44
C VAL A 48 -22.91 6.22 19.86
N SER A 49 -22.96 7.42 20.43
CA SER A 49 -23.84 8.48 19.93
C SER A 49 -23.46 8.88 18.50
N ALA A 50 -24.40 9.45 17.75
CA ALA A 50 -24.14 9.93 16.38
C ALA A 50 -23.01 10.98 16.33
N GLU A 51 -22.86 11.79 17.38
CA GLU A 51 -21.79 12.78 17.51
C GLU A 51 -20.43 12.14 17.78
N GLU A 52 -20.36 11.08 18.59
CA GLU A 52 -19.13 10.31 18.77
C GLU A 52 -18.72 9.60 17.47
N VAL A 53 -19.68 9.06 16.72
CA VAL A 53 -19.43 8.49 15.39
C VAL A 53 -18.93 9.55 14.42
N ALA A 54 -19.51 10.75 14.42
CA ALA A 54 -19.08 11.85 13.55
C ALA A 54 -17.66 12.35 13.89
N LYS A 55 -17.35 12.55 15.17
CA LYS A 55 -16.00 12.93 15.64
C LYS A 55 -14.97 11.85 15.32
N GLN A 56 -15.33 10.59 15.53
CA GLN A 56 -14.51 9.45 15.14
C GLN A 56 -14.26 9.45 13.63
N ASN A 57 -15.31 9.54 12.80
CA ASN A 57 -15.17 9.56 11.35
C ASN A 57 -14.27 10.70 10.84
N GLN A 58 -14.35 11.89 11.44
CA GLN A 58 -13.41 12.99 11.14
C GLN A 58 -11.97 12.67 11.55
N GLN A 59 -11.78 11.98 12.68
CA GLN A 59 -10.45 11.55 13.13
C GLN A 59 -9.87 10.42 12.26
N PHE A 60 -10.71 9.61 11.60
CA PHE A 60 -10.27 8.48 10.78
C PHE A 60 -10.08 8.80 9.30
N ASP A 61 -10.62 9.93 8.83
CA ASP A 61 -10.40 10.33 7.45
C ASP A 61 -8.95 10.78 7.24
N SER A 62 -8.42 10.49 6.06
CA SER A 62 -7.08 10.93 5.68
C SER A 62 -7.15 12.32 5.09
N ILE A 63 -6.18 13.15 5.46
CA ILE A 63 -5.91 14.40 4.73
C ILE A 63 -5.37 14.13 3.32
N HIS A 64 -4.94 12.90 3.04
CA HIS A 64 -4.42 12.46 1.75
C HIS A 64 -5.52 11.77 0.94
N LYS A 65 -5.86 12.38 -0.20
CA LYS A 65 -6.92 11.89 -1.10
C LYS A 65 -6.65 10.48 -1.66
N ASN A 66 -5.38 10.10 -1.82
CA ASN A 66 -4.95 8.83 -2.38
C ASN A 66 -3.51 8.51 -1.95
N LEU A 67 -3.05 7.30 -2.29
CA LEU A 67 -1.70 6.83 -2.00
C LEU A 67 -0.62 7.73 -2.61
N GLY A 68 -0.85 8.28 -3.81
CA GLY A 68 0.08 9.20 -4.46
C GLY A 68 0.36 10.44 -3.61
N ALA A 69 -0.70 11.10 -3.16
CA ALA A 69 -0.60 12.27 -2.28
C ALA A 69 0.09 11.93 -0.95
N TYR A 70 -0.16 10.74 -0.41
CA TYR A 70 0.52 10.29 0.81
C TYR A 70 2.01 10.01 0.58
N ALA A 71 2.37 9.38 -0.54
CA ALA A 71 3.77 9.16 -0.91
C ALA A 71 4.52 10.48 -1.09
N ASP A 72 3.88 11.47 -1.71
CA ASP A 72 4.44 12.82 -1.89
C ASP A 72 4.63 13.52 -0.53
N TYR A 73 3.66 13.39 0.39
CA TYR A 73 3.79 13.88 1.76
C TYR A 73 5.00 13.28 2.49
N LEU A 74 5.19 11.96 2.38
CA LEU A 74 6.35 11.24 2.94
C LEU A 74 7.68 11.58 2.25
N GLY A 75 7.65 12.29 1.11
CA GLY A 75 8.83 12.63 0.31
C GLY A 75 9.36 11.45 -0.51
N LEU A 76 8.52 10.47 -0.83
CA LEU A 76 8.92 9.25 -1.51
C LEU A 76 8.89 9.40 -3.03
N LYS A 77 10.02 9.09 -3.67
CA LYS A 77 10.09 8.91 -5.12
C LYS A 77 9.77 7.46 -5.46
N LEU A 78 8.52 7.19 -5.82
CA LEU A 78 8.11 5.84 -6.19
C LEU A 78 8.82 5.37 -7.47
N PRO A 79 9.34 4.12 -7.52
CA PRO A 79 9.98 3.54 -8.71
C PRO A 79 9.09 3.63 -9.95
N GLN A 80 9.69 3.72 -11.14
CA GLN A 80 8.97 3.82 -12.42
C GLN A 80 9.49 2.77 -13.42
N PRO A 81 8.64 2.28 -14.35
CA PRO A 81 7.19 2.48 -14.42
C PRO A 81 6.43 1.53 -13.47
N TYR A 82 7.15 0.65 -12.76
CA TYR A 82 6.60 -0.35 -11.86
C TYR A 82 7.07 -0.15 -10.43
N CYS A 83 6.16 -0.32 -9.49
CA CYS A 83 6.36 -0.19 -8.06
C CYS A 83 6.17 -1.57 -7.40
N PRO A 84 7.13 -2.06 -6.61
CA PRO A 84 6.90 -3.25 -5.81
C PRO A 84 5.89 -2.93 -4.70
N VAL A 85 5.04 -3.89 -4.33
CA VAL A 85 4.05 -3.75 -3.25
C VAL A 85 4.18 -4.89 -2.25
N CYS A 86 3.73 -4.64 -1.02
CA CYS A 86 3.44 -5.66 -0.02
C CYS A 86 1.99 -5.49 0.40
N TYR A 87 1.33 -6.57 0.77
CA TYR A 87 -0.02 -6.52 1.31
C TYR A 87 0.08 -6.90 2.78
N GLY A 88 -0.49 -6.07 3.67
CA GLY A 88 -0.43 -6.25 5.12
C GLY A 88 0.80 -5.64 5.81
N GLY A 89 0.84 -5.80 7.13
CA GLY A 89 1.83 -5.18 8.02
C GLY A 89 3.01 -6.06 8.45
N ILE A 90 3.10 -7.30 7.97
CA ILE A 90 4.17 -8.24 8.35
C ILE A 90 5.14 -8.40 7.18
N PHE A 91 6.38 -7.95 7.38
CA PHE A 91 7.44 -8.01 6.38
C PHE A 91 8.81 -8.11 7.05
N ALA A 92 9.81 -8.52 6.28
CA ALA A 92 11.21 -8.50 6.67
C ALA A 92 11.99 -7.57 5.73
N ALA A 93 12.93 -6.79 6.27
CA ALA A 93 13.77 -5.89 5.49
C ALA A 93 15.22 -5.92 6.02
N LYS A 94 16.19 -5.74 5.12
CA LYS A 94 17.59 -5.54 5.53
C LYS A 94 17.74 -4.17 6.18
N VAL A 95 18.49 -4.11 7.28
CA VAL A 95 18.85 -2.85 7.97
C VAL A 95 19.45 -1.84 7.00
N SER A 96 20.27 -2.29 6.05
CA SER A 96 20.86 -1.43 5.03
C SER A 96 19.84 -0.80 4.07
N GLN A 97 18.63 -1.35 3.91
CA GLN A 97 17.55 -0.69 3.16
C GLN A 97 16.77 0.28 4.05
N ILE A 98 16.53 -0.08 5.31
CA ILE A 98 15.88 0.82 6.29
C ILE A 98 16.67 2.14 6.41
N ARG A 99 18.00 2.04 6.51
CA ARG A 99 18.90 3.20 6.64
C ARG A 99 19.03 4.08 5.39
N LYS A 100 18.49 3.67 4.23
CA LYS A 100 18.50 4.52 3.02
C LYS A 100 17.44 5.61 3.06
N GLN A 101 16.41 5.44 3.88
CA GLN A 101 15.36 6.43 4.03
C GLN A 101 15.80 7.50 5.03
N SER A 102 15.39 8.74 4.77
CA SER A 102 15.71 9.85 5.65
C SER A 102 14.99 9.72 7.01
N LEU A 103 15.58 10.27 8.07
CA LEU A 103 14.91 10.34 9.38
C LEU A 103 13.57 11.10 9.26
N GLN A 104 13.53 12.17 8.46
CA GLN A 104 12.31 12.93 8.21
C GLN A 104 11.19 12.08 7.59
N THR A 105 11.52 11.17 6.68
CA THR A 105 10.57 10.22 6.10
C THR A 105 9.99 9.30 7.18
N TRP A 106 10.84 8.79 8.08
CA TRP A 106 10.41 7.96 9.20
C TRP A 106 9.54 8.74 10.19
N ASP A 107 9.94 9.96 10.55
CA ASP A 107 9.18 10.81 11.47
C ASP A 107 7.78 11.10 10.92
N LYS A 108 7.68 11.45 9.62
CA LYS A 108 6.38 11.66 8.97
C LYS A 108 5.52 10.40 8.96
N LEU A 109 6.13 9.24 8.72
CA LEU A 109 5.42 7.96 8.72
C LEU A 109 4.92 7.59 10.12
N VAL A 110 5.75 7.75 11.16
CA VAL A 110 5.34 7.54 12.56
C VAL A 110 4.22 8.51 12.93
N ASN A 111 4.39 9.80 12.69
CA ASN A 111 3.39 10.82 13.02
C ASN A 111 2.04 10.56 12.33
N SER A 112 2.07 10.14 11.07
CA SER A 112 0.89 9.80 10.29
C SER A 112 0.15 8.57 10.87
N LEU A 113 0.90 7.50 11.18
CA LEU A 113 0.33 6.23 11.62
C LEU A 113 -0.03 6.20 13.12
N SER A 114 0.57 7.04 13.95
CA SER A 114 0.29 7.11 15.39
C SER A 114 -0.99 7.90 15.73
N ARG A 115 -1.63 8.55 14.76
CA ARG A 115 -2.79 9.41 14.98
C ARG A 115 -4.04 8.64 15.45
N ALA A 116 -4.24 7.41 14.96
CA ALA A 116 -5.30 6.50 15.39
C ALA A 116 -5.08 5.08 14.82
N ASP A 117 -5.78 4.08 15.36
CA ASP A 117 -5.83 2.74 14.79
C ASP A 117 -6.72 2.70 13.52
N ASN A 118 -6.37 1.85 12.54
CA ASN A 118 -7.16 1.63 11.31
C ASN A 118 -7.38 2.87 10.43
N LEU A 119 -6.38 3.75 10.37
CA LEU A 119 -6.37 4.90 9.47
C LEU A 119 -6.22 4.49 8.00
N LYS A 120 -6.78 5.31 7.10
CA LYS A 120 -6.52 5.24 5.64
C LYS A 120 -5.02 5.20 5.32
N GLU A 121 -4.23 5.97 6.06
CA GLU A 121 -2.77 6.00 5.93
C GLU A 121 -2.12 4.64 6.24
N GLY A 122 -2.72 3.83 7.10
CA GLY A 122 -2.31 2.45 7.33
C GLY A 122 -2.41 1.62 6.05
N HIS A 123 -3.54 1.70 5.35
CA HIS A 123 -3.74 1.00 4.07
C HIS A 123 -2.81 1.49 2.95
N PHE A 124 -2.46 2.78 2.97
CA PHE A 124 -1.43 3.32 2.07
C PHE A 124 -0.05 2.78 2.42
N ALA A 125 0.31 2.77 3.71
CA ALA A 125 1.60 2.30 4.21
C ALA A 125 1.84 0.82 3.87
N GLU A 126 0.83 -0.04 4.03
CA GLU A 126 0.90 -1.46 3.65
C GLU A 126 1.41 -1.63 2.22
N ARG A 127 0.89 -0.84 1.28
CA ARG A 127 1.26 -0.87 -0.15
C ARG A 127 2.59 -0.18 -0.46
N LEU A 128 3.09 0.65 0.45
CA LEU A 128 4.34 1.40 0.28
C LEU A 128 5.56 0.72 0.92
N TRP A 129 5.38 -0.29 1.80
CA TRP A 129 6.52 -0.95 2.46
C TRP A 129 7.57 -1.44 1.49
N ALA A 130 7.14 -2.12 0.43
CA ALA A 130 8.04 -2.63 -0.57
C ALA A 130 8.73 -1.48 -1.33
N SER A 131 8.00 -0.43 -1.71
CA SER A 131 8.56 0.78 -2.34
C SER A 131 9.61 1.49 -1.48
N LEU A 132 9.44 1.45 -0.16
CA LEU A 132 10.35 2.03 0.83
C LEU A 132 11.62 1.18 1.04
N LEU A 133 11.48 -0.14 1.01
CA LEU A 133 12.47 -1.06 1.60
C LEU A 133 13.07 -2.06 0.61
N VAL A 134 12.52 -2.20 -0.59
CA VAL A 134 13.09 -3.05 -1.65
C VAL A 134 14.24 -2.30 -2.34
N LYS A 135 15.27 -3.05 -2.76
CA LYS A 135 16.26 -2.51 -3.69
C LYS A 135 15.59 -2.03 -4.99
N PRO A 136 16.08 -0.97 -5.65
CA PRO A 136 15.54 -0.53 -6.93
C PRO A 136 15.46 -1.68 -7.95
N LEU A 137 14.38 -1.70 -8.74
CA LEU A 137 14.20 -2.68 -9.81
C LEU A 137 15.32 -2.56 -10.84
N THR A 138 15.85 -3.69 -11.30
CA THR A 138 16.78 -3.71 -12.42
C THR A 138 16.01 -3.47 -13.72
N LYS A 139 16.70 -2.93 -14.74
CA LYS A 139 16.13 -2.75 -16.09
C LYS A 139 15.60 -4.05 -16.68
N GLU A 140 16.28 -5.16 -16.40
CA GLU A 140 15.87 -6.51 -16.81
C GLU A 140 14.52 -6.89 -16.22
N ILE A 141 14.33 -6.77 -14.90
CA ILE A 141 13.05 -7.08 -14.25
C ILE A 141 11.95 -6.16 -14.78
N ALA A 142 12.24 -4.87 -14.96
CA ALA A 142 11.27 -3.93 -15.55
C ALA A 142 10.85 -4.34 -16.97
N GLY A 143 11.79 -4.82 -17.81
CA GLY A 143 11.49 -5.33 -19.14
C GLY A 143 10.61 -6.59 -19.12
N ILE A 144 10.88 -7.51 -18.19
CA ILE A 144 10.03 -8.71 -17.99
C ILE A 144 8.61 -8.29 -17.59
N LEU A 145 8.46 -7.33 -16.68
CA LEU A 145 7.16 -6.82 -16.25
C LEU A 145 6.37 -6.17 -17.39
N GLU A 146 7.05 -5.46 -18.30
CA GLU A 146 6.40 -4.87 -19.48
C GLU A 146 5.91 -5.94 -20.46
N THR A 147 6.72 -6.97 -20.76
CA THR A 147 6.30 -8.05 -21.68
C THR A 147 5.13 -8.87 -21.13
N ARG A 148 5.01 -8.98 -19.79
CA ARG A 148 3.96 -9.75 -19.14
C ARG A 148 2.78 -8.90 -18.69
N LYS A 149 2.73 -7.62 -19.06
CA LYS A 149 1.73 -6.69 -18.59
C LYS A 149 0.30 -7.13 -18.97
N LYS A 150 -0.49 -7.57 -17.99
CA LYS A 150 -1.94 -7.76 -18.10
C LYS A 150 -2.72 -6.64 -17.39
N THR A 151 -3.62 -5.98 -18.12
CA THR A 151 -4.58 -5.07 -17.49
C THR A 151 -5.70 -5.90 -16.88
N VAL A 152 -5.73 -6.00 -15.56
CA VAL A 152 -6.84 -6.67 -14.86
C VAL A 152 -7.87 -5.62 -14.46
N ARG A 153 -9.10 -5.77 -14.96
CA ARG A 153 -10.26 -4.98 -14.53
C ARG A 153 -10.82 -5.60 -13.26
N CYS A 154 -10.94 -4.82 -12.21
CA CYS A 154 -11.49 -5.31 -10.96
C CYS A 154 -12.99 -5.16 -10.85
N LYS A 155 -13.61 -6.09 -10.13
CA LYS A 155 -15.03 -6.04 -9.77
C LYS A 155 -15.29 -4.82 -8.88
N ALA A 156 -16.47 -4.21 -9.01
CA ALA A 156 -16.82 -2.92 -8.41
C ALA A 156 -16.49 -2.80 -6.91
N ARG A 157 -16.76 -3.84 -6.10
CA ARG A 157 -16.48 -3.88 -4.65
C ARG A 157 -14.99 -3.72 -4.28
N LEU A 158 -14.10 -3.96 -5.24
CA LEU A 158 -12.65 -4.07 -5.02
C LEU A 158 -11.88 -3.11 -5.92
N LYS A 159 -12.58 -2.17 -6.57
CA LYS A 159 -11.98 -1.15 -7.43
C LYS A 159 -10.83 -0.42 -6.72
N ASN A 160 -11.00 -0.19 -5.42
CA ASN A 160 -10.01 0.41 -4.55
C ASN A 160 -8.78 -0.47 -4.34
N TYR A 161 -8.90 -1.79 -4.33
CA TYR A 161 -7.78 -2.72 -4.11
C TYR A 161 -6.94 -2.98 -5.36
N CYS A 162 -7.39 -2.45 -6.50
CA CYS A 162 -6.85 -2.78 -7.80
C CYS A 162 -6.18 -1.58 -8.49
N GLY A 163 -4.93 -1.34 -8.11
CA GLY A 163 -3.96 -0.82 -9.05
C GLY A 163 -3.53 -1.95 -9.98
N ILE A 164 -3.39 -1.71 -11.28
CA ILE A 164 -2.84 -2.70 -12.23
C ILE A 164 -1.37 -2.97 -11.79
N LEU A 165 -0.85 -4.20 -11.63
CA LEU A 165 -0.73 -5.31 -12.59
C LEU A 165 -0.75 -6.68 -11.87
N ALA A 166 -1.73 -7.54 -12.13
CA ALA A 166 -1.75 -8.92 -11.62
C ALA A 166 -1.02 -9.89 -12.56
N LEU A 167 -0.13 -10.73 -12.02
CA LEU A 167 0.51 -11.80 -12.78
C LEU A 167 0.59 -13.09 -11.95
N THR A 168 -0.45 -13.91 -12.08
CA THR A 168 -0.38 -15.37 -11.94
C THR A 168 0.23 -15.98 -13.18
#